data_AF-A0A6A3SFV0-F1
#
_entry.id   AF-A0A6A3SFV0-F1
#
_cell.length_a   1.000
_cell.length_b   1.000
_cell.length_c   1.000
_cell.angle_alpha   90.00
_cell.angle_beta   90.00
_cell.angle_gamma   90.00
#
_symmetry.space_group_name_H-M   'P 1'
#
loop_
_entity.id
_entity.type
_entity.pdbx_description
1 polymer ?
#
loop_
_entity_poly.entity_id
_entity_poly.type
_entity_poly.pdbx_seq_one_letter_code
_entity_poly.pdbx_strand_id
1 'polypeptide(L)'
;MVILVTSQESIPLNGPTRGWRVNYGFWLRVGILAGVTSVTIAVHAKYMMKPLAFTFRQLLLLFICQAVSYPFVSMGIASFVGFPIPFFALSTFPVFFTLLLAWFTAIVGRKTAKDMLKRSDQVNIHVRFMCAQMLLPVVYPIYEVLFVAASNTHFELPVILLLPILKVLMKYLITLSLAPMEDMLPESVILTVDFFHAVYLATCVDFTLKFAWMKDVE
;
A
#
# COMPACT_ATOMS: atom_id res chain seq x y z
N MET A 1 6.05 5.14 -14.59
CA MET A 1 5.52 4.52 -13.37
C MET A 1 4.21 3.78 -13.64
N VAL A 2 3.15 4.44 -14.11
CA VAL A 2 1.85 3.78 -14.41
C VAL A 2 1.97 2.59 -15.37
N ILE A 3 2.60 2.76 -16.54
CA ILE A 3 2.79 1.68 -17.54
C ILE A 3 3.53 0.47 -16.93
N LEU A 4 4.55 0.73 -16.10
CA LEU A 4 5.33 -0.32 -15.44
C LEU A 4 4.44 -1.12 -14.47
N VAL A 5 3.67 -0.43 -13.63
CA VAL A 5 2.73 -1.05 -12.68
C VAL A 5 1.65 -1.83 -13.42
N THR A 6 1.08 -1.31 -14.50
CA THR A 6 0.07 -2.04 -15.26
C THR A 6 0.66 -3.24 -16.00
N SER A 7 1.89 -3.13 -16.53
CA SER A 7 2.56 -4.22 -17.26
C SER A 7 2.90 -5.41 -16.37
N GLN A 8 3.07 -5.21 -15.07
CA GLN A 8 3.34 -6.32 -14.14
C GLN A 8 2.14 -7.29 -14.03
N GLU A 9 0.93 -6.81 -14.33
CA GLU A 9 -0.29 -7.61 -14.27
C GLU A 9 -0.33 -8.72 -15.33
N SER A 10 0.50 -8.61 -16.37
CA SER A 10 0.68 -9.65 -17.38
C SER A 10 1.53 -10.84 -16.91
N ILE A 11 2.21 -10.74 -15.76
CA ILE A 11 3.11 -11.80 -15.26
C ILE A 11 2.28 -12.86 -14.53
N PRO A 12 2.19 -14.11 -15.00
CA PRO A 12 1.32 -15.11 -14.38
C PRO A 12 1.73 -15.41 -12.92
N LEU A 13 0.75 -15.52 -12.04
CA LEU A 13 0.92 -15.95 -10.66
C LEU A 13 0.70 -17.47 -10.59
N ASN A 14 1.60 -18.18 -9.92
CA ASN A 14 1.42 -19.61 -9.65
C ASN A 14 0.56 -19.78 -8.39
N GLY A 15 -0.03 -20.98 -8.22
CA GLY A 15 -0.83 -21.29 -7.05
C GLY A 15 -0.04 -21.08 -5.74
N PRO A 16 -0.65 -20.49 -4.69
CA PRO A 16 0.03 -20.19 -3.44
C PRO A 16 0.54 -21.43 -2.70
N THR A 17 -0.10 -22.59 -2.92
CA THR A 17 0.28 -23.88 -2.32
C THR A 17 1.62 -24.44 -2.81
N ARG A 18 2.15 -23.95 -3.94
CA ARG A 18 3.44 -24.40 -4.49
C ARG A 18 4.66 -23.78 -3.77
N GLY A 19 4.42 -22.96 -2.76
CA GLY A 19 5.46 -22.36 -1.91
C GLY A 19 6.17 -21.16 -2.54
N TRP A 20 6.98 -20.48 -1.74
CA TRP A 20 7.61 -19.21 -2.14
C TRP A 20 8.64 -19.35 -3.27
N ARG A 21 9.33 -20.50 -3.35
CA ARG A 21 10.42 -20.71 -4.34
C ARG A 21 9.92 -20.78 -5.78
N VAL A 22 8.70 -21.28 -6.00
CA VAL A 22 8.12 -21.44 -7.34
C VAL A 22 7.42 -20.15 -7.81
N ASN A 23 7.14 -19.23 -6.89
CA ASN A 23 6.37 -18.02 -7.13
C ASN A 23 7.24 -16.81 -7.50
N TYR A 24 8.14 -16.96 -8.49
CA TYR A 24 9.01 -15.87 -8.95
C TYR A 24 8.24 -14.65 -9.47
N GLY A 25 7.10 -14.86 -10.15
CA GLY A 25 6.26 -13.79 -10.65
C GLY A 25 5.69 -12.90 -9.54
N PHE A 26 5.32 -13.51 -8.40
CA PHE A 26 4.90 -12.77 -7.21
C PHE A 26 6.02 -11.86 -6.70
N TRP A 27 7.23 -12.40 -6.52
CA TRP A 27 8.38 -11.63 -6.03
C TRP A 27 8.78 -10.48 -6.98
N LEU A 28 8.67 -10.69 -8.28
CA LEU A 28 8.93 -9.64 -9.26
C LEU A 28 7.93 -8.48 -9.14
N ARG A 29 6.62 -8.80 -9.09
CA ARG A 29 5.55 -7.80 -8.90
C ARG A 29 5.74 -7.04 -7.59
N VAL A 30 6.02 -7.75 -6.50
CA VAL A 30 6.30 -7.16 -5.18
C VAL A 30 7.51 -6.24 -5.23
N GLY A 31 8.58 -6.62 -5.93
CA GLY A 31 9.78 -5.79 -6.11
C GLY A 31 9.51 -4.53 -6.91
N ILE A 32 8.83 -4.65 -8.05
CA ILE A 32 8.43 -3.50 -8.87
C ILE A 32 7.59 -2.53 -8.04
N LEU A 33 6.55 -3.04 -7.37
CA LEU A 33 5.67 -2.21 -6.54
C LEU A 33 6.46 -1.50 -5.44
N ALA A 34 7.32 -2.21 -4.72
CA ALA A 34 8.14 -1.64 -3.65
C ALA A 34 9.09 -0.54 -4.17
N GLY A 35 9.72 -0.77 -5.34
CA GLY A 35 10.54 0.22 -6.02
C GLY A 35 9.74 1.48 -6.37
N VAL A 36 8.60 1.32 -7.05
CA VAL A 36 7.71 2.45 -7.42
C VAL A 36 7.29 3.23 -6.18
N THR A 37 6.80 2.54 -5.15
CA THR A 37 6.36 3.17 -3.90
C THR A 37 7.49 3.93 -3.21
N SER A 38 8.72 3.39 -3.20
CA SER A 38 9.86 4.08 -2.60
C SER A 38 10.19 5.41 -3.29
N VAL A 39 10.11 5.44 -4.63
CA VAL A 39 10.32 6.67 -5.41
C VAL A 39 9.20 7.66 -5.14
N THR A 40 7.95 7.22 -5.10
CA THR A 40 6.80 8.09 -4.77
C THR A 40 6.96 8.72 -3.39
N ILE A 41 7.36 7.94 -2.38
CA ILE A 41 7.61 8.46 -1.02
C ILE A 41 8.73 9.48 -1.02
N ALA A 42 9.85 9.20 -1.70
CA ALA A 42 10.97 10.13 -1.81
C ALA A 42 10.57 11.44 -2.53
N VAL A 43 9.79 11.34 -3.61
CA VAL A 43 9.28 12.51 -4.33
C VAL A 43 8.32 13.33 -3.46
N HIS A 44 7.39 12.69 -2.74
CA HIS A 44 6.55 13.36 -1.76
C HIS A 44 7.41 14.07 -0.70
N ALA A 45 8.36 13.37 -0.10
CA ALA A 45 9.26 13.95 0.89
C ALA A 45 10.02 15.18 0.36
N LYS A 46 10.43 15.19 -0.92
CA LYS A 46 11.04 16.35 -1.57
C LYS A 46 10.10 17.56 -1.64
N TYR A 47 8.84 17.36 -2.00
CA TYR A 47 7.87 18.46 -2.05
C TYR A 47 7.56 19.02 -0.65
N MET A 48 7.57 18.16 0.38
CA MET A 48 7.31 18.56 1.77
C MET A 48 8.54 19.27 2.38
N MET A 49 9.72 18.71 2.13
CA MET A 49 11.00 19.20 2.64
C MET A 49 11.71 20.00 1.53
N LYS A 50 11.30 21.26 1.36
CA LYS A 50 11.76 22.20 0.31
C LYS A 50 13.29 22.30 0.04
N PRO A 51 14.26 21.93 0.91
CA PRO A 51 15.67 21.92 0.50
C PRO A 51 16.17 20.62 -0.18
N LEU A 52 15.37 19.54 -0.29
CA LEU A 52 15.84 18.26 -0.83
C LEU A 52 15.67 18.16 -2.34
N ALA A 53 16.69 18.58 -3.10
CA ALA A 53 16.78 18.25 -4.52
C ALA A 53 17.30 16.82 -4.71
N PHE A 54 16.40 15.81 -4.75
CA PHE A 54 16.82 14.48 -5.21
C PHE A 54 17.25 14.52 -6.66
N THR A 55 18.44 14.00 -6.93
CA THR A 55 18.91 13.77 -8.29
C THR A 55 18.23 12.54 -8.86
N PHE A 56 17.97 12.52 -10.18
CA PHE A 56 17.39 11.35 -10.86
C PHE A 56 18.16 10.05 -10.57
N ARG A 57 19.50 10.11 -10.49
CA ARG A 57 20.36 8.98 -10.12
C ARG A 57 20.05 8.44 -8.72
N GLN A 58 19.79 9.31 -7.74
CA GLN A 58 19.47 8.89 -6.37
C GLN A 58 18.11 8.20 -6.32
N LEU A 59 17.12 8.70 -7.06
CA LEU A 59 15.79 8.06 -7.17
C LEU A 59 15.88 6.70 -7.88
N LEU A 60 16.68 6.59 -8.94
CA LEU A 60 16.91 5.34 -9.65
C LEU A 60 17.61 4.30 -8.77
N LEU A 61 18.64 4.72 -8.02
CA LEU A 61 19.31 3.84 -7.06
C LEU A 61 18.36 3.39 -5.97
N LEU A 62 17.54 4.29 -5.43
CA LEU A 62 16.55 3.94 -4.40
C LEU A 62 15.54 2.92 -4.94
N PHE A 63 15.06 3.11 -6.16
CA PHE A 63 14.16 2.17 -6.85
C PHE A 63 14.80 0.78 -6.95
N ILE A 64 16.01 0.68 -7.49
CA ILE A 64 16.70 -0.60 -7.71
C ILE A 64 16.98 -1.29 -6.39
N CYS A 65 17.56 -0.57 -5.42
CA CYS A 65 17.87 -1.12 -4.12
C CYS A 65 16.63 -1.67 -3.43
N GLN A 66 15.53 -0.91 -3.41
CA GLN A 66 14.30 -1.36 -2.77
C GLN A 66 13.65 -2.51 -3.53
N ALA A 67 13.61 -2.46 -4.86
CA ALA A 67 13.01 -3.49 -5.71
C ALA A 67 13.71 -4.85 -5.57
N VAL A 68 14.99 -4.86 -5.21
CA VAL A 68 15.76 -6.09 -4.97
C VAL A 68 15.72 -6.50 -3.51
N SER A 69 16.03 -5.59 -2.57
CA SER A 69 16.18 -5.96 -1.17
C SER A 69 14.87 -6.35 -0.50
N TYR A 70 13.76 -5.71 -0.87
CA TYR A 70 12.47 -5.94 -0.21
C TYR A 70 11.91 -7.34 -0.51
N PRO A 71 11.84 -7.80 -1.77
CA PRO A 71 11.48 -9.20 -2.06
C PRO A 71 12.45 -10.17 -1.43
N PHE A 72 13.76 -9.90 -1.45
CA PHE A 72 14.77 -10.80 -0.90
C PHE A 72 14.58 -11.05 0.60
N VAL A 73 14.40 -9.99 1.39
CA VAL A 73 14.12 -10.12 2.83
C VAL A 73 12.77 -10.80 3.06
N SER A 74 11.76 -10.46 2.26
CA SER A 74 10.42 -11.08 2.35
C SER A 74 10.43 -12.58 2.00
N MET A 75 11.27 -13.01 1.05
CA MET A 75 11.52 -14.42 0.74
C MET A 75 12.15 -15.14 1.95
N GLY A 76 13.07 -14.47 2.64
CA GLY A 76 13.62 -14.94 3.90
C GLY A 76 12.53 -15.18 4.94
N ILE A 77 11.67 -14.18 5.18
CA ILE A 77 10.54 -14.30 6.12
C ILE A 77 9.58 -15.42 5.71
N ALA A 78 9.24 -15.52 4.42
CA ALA A 78 8.38 -16.58 3.89
C ALA A 78 8.98 -17.98 4.07
N SER A 79 10.32 -18.10 4.17
CA SER A 79 10.97 -19.38 4.45
C SER A 79 10.81 -19.84 5.90
N PHE A 80 10.63 -18.91 6.85
CA PHE A 80 10.40 -19.21 8.26
C PHE A 80 8.91 -19.32 8.62
N VAL A 81 8.09 -18.41 8.09
CA VAL A 81 6.67 -18.28 8.42
C VAL A 81 5.78 -19.16 7.51
N GLY A 82 6.29 -19.58 6.35
CA GLY A 82 5.50 -20.23 5.32
C GLY A 82 4.97 -19.24 4.27
N PHE A 83 4.51 -19.78 3.15
CA PHE A 83 3.99 -19.00 2.02
C PHE A 83 2.53 -19.38 1.74
N PRO A 84 1.63 -18.40 1.54
CA PRO A 84 1.85 -16.95 1.58
C PRO A 84 2.02 -16.42 3.02
N ILE A 85 2.76 -15.31 3.19
CA ILE A 85 2.90 -14.67 4.50
C ILE A 85 1.52 -14.16 4.94
N PRO A 86 1.05 -14.48 6.17
CA PRO A 86 -0.23 -14.00 6.66
C PRO A 86 -0.26 -12.48 6.71
N PHE A 87 -1.32 -11.88 6.18
CA PHE A 87 -1.46 -10.42 6.05
C PHE A 87 -0.20 -9.77 5.43
N PHE A 88 0.30 -10.31 4.32
CA PHE A 88 1.55 -9.88 3.67
C PHE A 88 1.73 -8.35 3.69
N ALA A 89 0.75 -7.60 3.21
CA ALA A 89 0.83 -6.13 3.16
C ALA A 89 1.05 -5.47 4.53
N LEU A 90 0.41 -5.96 5.60
CA LEU A 90 0.50 -5.39 6.94
C LEU A 90 1.78 -5.85 7.66
N SER A 91 2.08 -7.14 7.57
CA SER A 91 3.21 -7.76 8.27
C SER A 91 4.57 -7.29 7.73
N THR A 92 4.65 -6.91 6.46
CA THR A 92 5.90 -6.46 5.83
C THR A 92 6.09 -4.95 5.82
N PHE A 93 5.14 -4.15 6.32
CA PHE A 93 5.32 -2.70 6.45
C PHE A 93 6.59 -2.32 7.23
N PRO A 94 6.89 -2.90 8.41
CA PRO A 94 8.12 -2.58 9.13
C PRO A 94 9.38 -2.87 8.29
N VAL A 95 9.38 -3.98 7.55
CA VAL A 95 10.48 -4.36 6.65
C VAL A 95 10.65 -3.33 5.54
N PHE A 96 9.55 -2.91 4.91
CA PHE A 96 9.59 -1.91 3.85
C PHE A 96 10.19 -0.58 4.33
N PHE A 97 9.70 -0.05 5.47
CA PHE A 97 10.15 1.25 5.99
C PHE A 97 11.57 1.22 6.53
N THR A 98 11.99 0.12 7.16
CA THR A 98 13.37 -0.03 7.64
C THR A 98 14.36 -0.07 6.48
N LEU A 99 14.07 -0.84 5.42
CA LEU A 99 14.89 -0.86 4.20
C LEU A 99 14.88 0.49 3.49
N LEU A 100 13.72 1.14 3.40
CA LEU A 100 13.61 2.46 2.79
C LEU A 100 14.49 3.48 3.50
N LEU A 101 14.43 3.52 4.83
CA LEU A 101 15.25 4.43 5.64
C LEU A 101 16.75 4.10 5.51
N ALA A 102 17.11 2.81 5.52
CA ALA A 102 18.49 2.37 5.35
C ALA A 102 19.06 2.83 3.99
N TRP A 103 18.38 2.52 2.89
CA TRP A 103 18.81 2.93 1.54
C TRP A 103 18.79 4.44 1.35
N PHE A 104 17.77 5.12 1.88
CA PHE A 104 17.71 6.57 1.89
C PHE A 104 18.94 7.18 2.57
N THR A 105 19.29 6.71 3.78
CA THR A 105 20.46 7.21 4.52
C THR A 105 21.77 6.88 3.82
N ALA A 106 21.85 5.74 3.13
CA ALA A 106 23.03 5.35 2.35
C ALA A 106 23.23 6.21 1.10
N ILE A 107 22.15 6.54 0.37
CA ILE A 107 22.20 7.28 -0.91
C ILE A 107 22.35 8.79 -0.69
N VAL A 108 21.63 9.35 0.30
CA VAL A 108 21.60 10.80 0.58
C VAL A 108 22.69 11.21 1.57
N GLY A 109 23.21 10.25 2.33
CA GLY A 109 24.24 10.44 3.34
C GLY A 109 23.67 10.64 4.74
N ARG A 110 24.36 10.06 5.73
CA ARG A 110 23.93 10.03 7.14
C ARG A 110 23.78 11.43 7.77
N LYS A 111 24.61 12.40 7.36
CA LYS A 111 24.55 13.78 7.88
C LYS A 111 23.26 14.47 7.44
N THR A 112 23.02 14.50 6.13
CA THR A 112 21.80 15.04 5.52
C THR A 112 20.54 14.34 6.03
N ALA A 113 20.55 13.01 6.13
CA ALA A 113 19.42 12.26 6.67
C ALA A 113 19.13 12.61 8.14
N LYS A 114 20.16 12.75 8.97
CA LYS A 114 19.98 13.19 10.38
C LYS A 114 19.45 14.62 10.46
N ASP A 115 19.95 15.52 9.64
CA ASP A 115 19.49 16.91 9.62
C ASP A 115 18.03 17.02 9.16
N MET A 116 17.60 16.14 8.25
CA MET A 116 16.19 15.98 7.87
C MET A 116 15.33 15.42 9.01
N LEU A 117 15.80 14.37 9.68
CA LEU A 117 15.11 13.75 10.82
C LEU A 117 14.97 14.70 12.02
N LYS A 118 15.91 15.64 12.19
CA LYS A 118 15.84 16.69 13.22
C LYS A 118 14.75 17.72 12.95
N ARG A 119 14.23 17.84 11.72
CA ARG A 119 13.14 18.75 11.37
C ARG A 119 11.80 18.13 11.76
N SER A 120 11.59 17.99 13.07
CA SER A 120 10.50 17.24 13.70
C SER A 120 9.12 17.57 13.14
N ASP A 121 8.83 18.84 12.86
CA ASP A 121 7.50 19.27 12.42
C ASP A 121 7.15 18.72 11.03
N GLN A 122 8.11 18.75 10.10
CA GLN A 122 7.91 18.27 8.74
C GLN A 122 7.91 16.75 8.66
N VAL A 123 8.76 16.10 9.46
CA VAL A 123 8.78 14.64 9.57
C VAL A 123 7.48 14.13 10.19
N ASN A 124 6.96 14.81 11.22
CA ASN A 124 5.71 14.43 11.86
C ASN A 124 4.52 14.56 10.89
N ILE A 125 4.47 15.62 10.09
CA ILE A 125 3.45 15.77 9.02
C ILE A 125 3.56 14.63 8.01
N HIS A 126 4.77 14.33 7.52
CA HIS A 126 4.99 13.24 6.56
C HIS A 126 4.63 11.87 7.13
N VAL A 127 5.01 11.59 8.39
CA VAL A 127 4.67 10.34 9.07
C VAL A 127 3.17 10.21 9.28
N ARG A 128 2.48 11.28 9.69
CA ARG A 128 1.01 11.29 9.82
C ARG A 128 0.33 11.00 8.49
N PHE A 129 0.80 11.61 7.41
CA PHE A 129 0.32 11.32 6.06
C PHE A 129 0.52 9.84 5.67
N MET A 130 1.71 9.29 5.91
CA MET A 130 2.00 7.87 5.64
C MET A 130 1.13 6.93 6.50
N CYS A 131 0.89 7.25 7.76
CA CYS A 131 -0.02 6.51 8.62
C CYS A 131 -1.47 6.55 8.10
N ALA A 132 -1.94 7.72 7.64
CA ALA A 132 -3.27 7.85 7.04
C ALA A 132 -3.41 7.01 5.76
N GLN A 133 -2.37 6.98 4.93
CA GLN A 133 -2.31 6.13 3.73
C GLN A 133 -2.33 4.62 4.08
N MET A 134 -1.67 4.21 5.17
CA MET A 134 -1.68 2.82 5.65
C MET A 134 -2.98 2.39 6.34
N LEU A 135 -3.85 3.33 6.71
CA LEU A 135 -5.12 3.01 7.36
C LEU A 135 -6.07 2.27 6.42
N LEU A 136 -6.07 2.62 5.13
CA LEU A 136 -6.94 2.00 4.12
C LEU A 136 -6.74 0.49 3.99
N PRO A 137 -5.53 -0.05 3.75
CA PRO A 137 -5.31 -1.49 3.67
C PRO A 137 -5.57 -2.25 4.97
N VAL A 138 -5.75 -1.56 6.11
CA VAL A 138 -6.19 -2.18 7.38
C VAL A 138 -7.72 -2.21 7.49
N VAL A 139 -8.37 -1.10 7.12
CA VAL A 139 -9.83 -0.93 7.28
C VAL A 139 -10.61 -1.88 6.37
N TYR A 140 -10.17 -2.08 5.13
CA TYR A 140 -10.89 -2.93 4.17
C TYR A 140 -10.95 -4.41 4.59
N PRO A 141 -9.85 -5.07 5.01
CA PRO A 141 -9.93 -6.44 5.53
C PRO A 141 -10.79 -6.57 6.79
N ILE A 142 -10.76 -5.58 7.70
CA ILE A 142 -11.63 -5.58 8.89
C ILE A 142 -13.09 -5.48 8.47
N TYR A 143 -13.39 -4.62 7.50
CA TYR A 143 -14.73 -4.50 6.93
C TYR A 143 -15.17 -5.80 6.24
N GLU A 144 -14.28 -6.45 5.50
CA GLU A 144 -14.57 -7.73 4.83
C GLU A 144 -14.92 -8.83 5.85
N VAL A 145 -14.15 -8.97 6.93
CA VAL A 145 -14.46 -9.91 8.02
C VAL A 145 -15.81 -9.60 8.65
N LEU A 146 -16.09 -8.31 8.89
CA LEU A 146 -17.38 -7.86 9.43
C LEU A 146 -18.54 -8.15 8.47
N PHE A 147 -18.34 -7.94 7.17
CA PHE A 147 -19.33 -8.21 6.12
C PHE A 147 -19.65 -9.70 6.02
N VAL A 148 -18.62 -10.56 6.01
CA VAL A 148 -18.80 -12.01 6.01
C VAL A 148 -19.53 -12.47 7.28
N ALA A 149 -19.19 -11.92 8.45
CA ALA A 149 -19.86 -12.27 9.70
C ALA A 149 -21.32 -11.80 9.77
N ALA A 150 -21.66 -10.70 9.08
CA ALA A 150 -23.02 -10.16 9.05
C ALA A 150 -23.88 -10.71 7.89
N SER A 151 -23.27 -11.39 6.92
CA SER A 151 -23.96 -11.99 5.78
C SER A 151 -24.98 -13.04 6.24
N ASN A 152 -26.21 -12.98 5.71
CA ASN A 152 -27.35 -13.81 6.12
C ASN A 152 -27.92 -13.50 7.53
N THR A 153 -27.64 -12.31 8.08
CA THR A 153 -28.24 -11.84 9.33
C THR A 153 -29.02 -10.53 9.10
N HIS A 154 -29.84 -10.12 10.09
CA HIS A 154 -30.54 -8.83 10.05
C HIS A 154 -29.60 -7.60 9.97
N PHE A 155 -28.29 -7.79 10.15
CA PHE A 155 -27.28 -6.73 10.11
C PHE A 155 -26.64 -6.51 8.73
N GLU A 156 -27.06 -7.24 7.70
CA GLU A 156 -26.50 -7.13 6.34
C GLU A 156 -26.67 -5.72 5.74
N LEU A 157 -27.87 -5.15 5.80
CA LEU A 157 -28.16 -3.79 5.31
C LEU A 157 -27.36 -2.70 6.07
N PRO A 158 -27.32 -2.70 7.43
CA PRO A 158 -26.45 -1.79 8.18
C PRO A 158 -24.97 -1.87 7.80
N VAL A 159 -24.43 -3.07 7.55
CA VAL A 159 -23.02 -3.23 7.20
C VAL A 159 -22.75 -2.73 5.78
N ILE A 160 -23.67 -2.90 4.83
CA ILE A 160 -23.55 -2.29 3.49
C ILE A 160 -23.52 -0.76 3.58
N LEU A 161 -24.38 -0.17 4.41
CA LEU A 161 -24.43 1.29 4.64
C LEU A 161 -23.21 1.83 5.41
N LEU A 162 -22.48 0.98 6.13
CA LEU A 162 -21.23 1.35 6.79
C LEU A 162 -20.11 1.66 5.77
N LEU A 163 -20.15 1.08 4.56
CA LEU A 163 -19.14 1.31 3.52
C LEU A 163 -19.05 2.78 3.06
N PRO A 164 -20.15 3.48 2.68
CA PRO A 164 -20.09 4.90 2.35
C PRO A 164 -19.72 5.77 3.55
N ILE A 165 -20.06 5.39 4.78
CA ILE A 165 -19.64 6.11 6.01
C ILE A 165 -18.12 5.98 6.19
N LEU A 166 -17.56 4.78 6.06
CA LEU A 166 -16.12 4.55 6.08
C LEU A 166 -15.42 5.33 4.97
N LYS A 167 -16.00 5.40 3.77
CA LYS A 167 -15.48 6.21 2.67
C LYS A 167 -15.36 7.68 3.08
N VAL A 168 -16.42 8.28 3.62
CA VAL A 168 -16.43 9.69 4.05
C VAL A 168 -15.45 9.91 5.20
N LEU A 169 -15.39 9.00 6.17
CA LEU A 169 -14.47 9.07 7.29
C LEU A 169 -13.01 9.03 6.84
N MET A 170 -12.67 8.15 5.88
CA MET A 170 -11.33 8.08 5.31
C MET A 170 -10.96 9.36 4.55
N LYS A 171 -11.89 9.92 3.75
CA LYS A 171 -11.67 11.23 3.11
C LYS A 171 -11.40 12.30 4.16
N TYR A 172 -12.18 12.33 5.24
CA TYR A 172 -11.99 13.29 6.32
C TYR A 172 -10.64 13.13 7.03
N LEU A 173 -10.23 11.90 7.37
CA LEU A 173 -8.96 11.63 8.04
C LEU A 173 -7.74 11.98 7.16
N ILE A 174 -7.81 11.67 5.86
CA ILE A 174 -6.76 12.03 4.90
C ILE A 174 -6.71 13.55 4.74
N THR A 175 -7.86 14.21 4.62
CA THR A 175 -7.95 15.67 4.55
C THR A 175 -7.39 16.35 5.79
N LEU A 176 -7.68 15.83 6.98
CA LEU A 176 -7.15 16.35 8.24
C LEU A 176 -5.63 16.15 8.33
N SER A 177 -5.13 15.00 7.87
CA SER A 177 -3.70 14.68 7.86
C SER A 177 -2.92 15.54 6.85
N LEU A 178 -3.60 16.02 5.81
CA LEU A 178 -3.08 16.87 4.74
C LEU A 178 -3.49 18.34 4.87
N ALA A 179 -4.20 18.74 5.93
CA ALA A 179 -4.59 20.13 6.14
C ALA A 179 -3.42 21.13 6.06
N PRO A 180 -2.17 20.76 6.43
CA PRO A 180 -1.00 21.62 6.19
C PRO A 180 -0.53 21.71 4.72
N MET A 181 -1.14 20.95 3.79
CA MET A 181 -0.66 20.67 2.43
C MET A 181 -1.80 20.59 1.41
N GLU A 182 -2.45 21.74 1.19
CA GLU A 182 -3.57 21.92 0.26
C GLU A 182 -3.30 21.43 -1.17
N ASP A 183 -2.06 21.48 -1.65
CA ASP A 183 -1.72 21.08 -3.03
C ASP A 183 -1.72 19.55 -3.25
N MET A 184 -1.53 18.73 -2.20
CA MET A 184 -1.51 17.25 -2.31
C MET A 184 -2.82 16.57 -1.88
N LEU A 185 -3.74 17.37 -1.35
CA LEU A 185 -5.07 16.99 -0.92
C LEU A 185 -5.92 16.34 -2.04
N PRO A 186 -6.05 16.93 -3.24
CA PRO A 186 -6.92 16.36 -4.27
C PRO A 186 -6.38 15.05 -4.84
N GLU A 187 -5.07 14.95 -5.10
CA GLU A 187 -4.46 13.74 -5.68
C GLU A 187 -4.60 12.54 -4.74
N SER A 188 -4.26 12.69 -3.47
CA SER A 188 -4.27 11.59 -2.49
C SER A 188 -5.68 11.17 -2.07
N VAL A 189 -6.63 12.09 -1.89
CA VAL A 189 -8.00 11.75 -1.51
C VAL A 189 -8.73 11.03 -2.64
N ILE A 190 -8.61 11.54 -3.88
CA ILE A 190 -9.27 10.96 -5.06
C ILE A 190 -8.61 9.62 -5.43
N LEU A 191 -7.29 9.57 -5.52
CA LEU A 191 -6.60 8.37 -5.97
C LEU A 191 -6.68 7.23 -4.95
N THR A 192 -6.69 7.50 -3.65
CA THR A 192 -6.70 6.41 -2.65
C THR A 192 -8.12 6.03 -2.30
N VAL A 193 -8.96 6.97 -1.86
CA VAL A 193 -10.29 6.61 -1.34
C VAL A 193 -11.25 6.20 -2.45
N ASP A 194 -11.29 6.93 -3.57
CA ASP A 194 -12.23 6.60 -4.65
C ASP A 194 -11.79 5.36 -5.43
N PHE A 195 -10.49 5.12 -5.60
CA PHE A 195 -9.98 3.89 -6.21
C PHE A 195 -10.27 2.65 -5.36
N PHE A 196 -9.91 2.65 -4.08
CA PHE A 196 -10.17 1.50 -3.21
C PHE A 196 -11.66 1.21 -3.08
N HIS A 197 -12.49 2.26 -3.01
CA HIS A 197 -13.93 2.10 -2.96
C HIS A 197 -14.50 1.53 -4.28
N ALA A 198 -13.99 1.99 -5.44
CA ALA A 198 -14.39 1.45 -6.74
C ALA A 198 -13.98 -0.01 -6.93
N VAL A 199 -12.75 -0.38 -6.53
CA VAL A 199 -12.26 -1.76 -6.56
C VAL A 199 -13.09 -2.65 -5.64
N TYR A 200 -13.45 -2.15 -4.45
CA TYR A 200 -14.32 -2.88 -3.53
C TYR A 200 -15.71 -3.12 -4.15
N LEU A 201 -16.34 -2.08 -4.71
CA LEU A 201 -17.63 -2.21 -5.39
C LEU A 201 -17.58 -3.20 -6.56
N ALA A 202 -16.52 -3.16 -7.38
CA ALA A 202 -16.34 -4.11 -8.46
C ALA A 202 -16.24 -5.55 -7.94
N THR A 203 -15.49 -5.76 -6.86
CA THR A 203 -15.33 -7.08 -6.23
C THR A 203 -16.65 -7.59 -5.65
N CYS A 204 -17.44 -6.71 -5.03
CA CYS A 204 -18.76 -7.07 -4.51
C CYS A 204 -19.77 -7.38 -5.61
N VAL A 205 -19.75 -6.68 -6.74
CA VAL A 205 -20.62 -6.98 -7.89
C VAL A 205 -20.27 -8.36 -8.45
N ASP A 206 -18.98 -8.67 -8.60
CA ASP A 206 -18.51 -10.00 -9.00
C ASP A 206 -18.90 -11.09 -7.99
N PHE A 207 -18.86 -10.77 -6.69
CA PHE A 207 -19.26 -11.70 -5.62
C PHE A 207 -20.77 -11.97 -5.63
N THR A 208 -21.58 -10.93 -5.85
CA THR A 208 -23.05 -11.02 -5.98
C THR A 208 -23.44 -11.83 -7.22
N LEU A 209 -22.74 -11.63 -8.35
CA LEU A 209 -22.93 -12.41 -9.57
C LEU A 209 -22.56 -13.88 -9.37
N LYS A 210 -21.44 -14.19 -8.70
CA LYS A 210 -21.06 -15.57 -8.38
C LYS A 210 -22.03 -16.25 -7.42
N PHE A 211 -22.57 -15.52 -6.44
CA PHE A 211 -23.58 -16.03 -5.51
C PHE A 211 -24.93 -16.29 -6.20
N ALA A 212 -25.33 -15.43 -7.14
CA ALA A 212 -26.53 -15.63 -7.96
C ALA A 212 -26.41 -16.88 -8.84
N TRP A 213 -25.28 -17.05 -9.53
CA TRP A 213 -24.99 -18.24 -10.34
C TRP A 213 -24.96 -19.55 -9.54
N MET A 214 -24.48 -19.54 -8.28
CA MET A 214 -24.52 -20.75 -7.44
C MET A 214 -25.93 -21.09 -6.95
N LYS A 215 -26.82 -20.10 -6.79
CA LYS A 215 -28.23 -20.32 -6.46
C LYS A 215 -29.07 -20.80 -7.64
N ASP A 216 -28.66 -20.50 -8.86
CA ASP A 216 -29.32 -20.97 -10.09
C ASP A 216 -28.88 -22.39 -10.53
N VAL A 217 -27.91 -23.00 -9.81
CA VAL A 217 -27.34 -24.32 -10.11
C VAL A 217 -27.76 -25.41 -9.08
N GLU A 218 -28.53 -25.06 -8.05
CA GLU A 218 -29.27 -26.00 -7.19
C GLU A 218 -30.75 -26.07 -7.58
#